data_AF-A0A497G178-F1
#
_entry.id   AF-A0A497G178-F1
#
_cell.length_a   1.000
_cell.length_b   1.000
_cell.length_c   1.000
_cell.angle_alpha   90.00
_cell.angle_beta   90.00
_cell.angle_gamma   90.00
#
_symmetry.space_group_name_H-M   'P 1'
#
loop_
_entity.id
_entity.type
_entity.pdbx_description
1 polymer ?
#
loop_
_entity_poly.entity_id
_entity_poly.type
_entity_poly.pdbx_seq_one_letter_code
_entity_poly.pdbx_strand_id
1 'polypeptide(L)' 'MSKKYIVKKFSEIPVERSSCGYRRKLLGYEEGEAASLHLVDISEAKRHYHKKTTEYYFIVKGSGEIELDGETIHVEEGDL' A
#
# COMPACT_ATOMS: atom_id res chain seq x y z
N MET A 1 -24.21 -4.16 20.16
CA MET A 1 -24.24 -3.76 18.74
C MET A 1 -22.79 -3.56 18.30
N SER A 2 -22.37 -4.18 17.20
CA SER A 2 -21.06 -3.88 16.62
C SER A 2 -21.07 -2.45 16.08
N LYS A 3 -19.94 -1.74 16.23
CA LYS A 3 -19.79 -0.38 15.70
C LYS A 3 -19.77 -0.45 14.16
N LYS A 4 -20.44 0.49 13.48
CA LYS A 4 -20.47 0.60 12.00
C LYS A 4 -19.23 1.32 11.42
N TYR A 5 -18.16 1.42 12.19
CA TYR A 5 -16.96 2.15 11.82
C TYR A 5 -15.73 1.45 12.38
N ILE A 6 -14.60 1.65 11.70
CA ILE A 6 -13.30 1.10 12.07
C ILE A 6 -12.38 2.27 12.42
N VAL A 7 -11.70 2.17 13.57
CA VAL A 7 -10.64 3.09 13.96
C VAL A 7 -9.43 2.25 14.34
N LYS A 8 -8.33 2.42 13.61
CA LYS A 8 -7.03 1.84 13.98
C LYS A 8 -6.06 2.99 14.30
N LYS A 9 -5.35 2.89 15.43
CA LYS A 9 -4.32 3.85 15.79
C LYS A 9 -3.04 3.48 15.06
N PHE A 10 -2.51 4.40 14.27
CA PHE A 10 -1.32 4.15 13.45
C PHE A 10 -0.13 3.65 14.27
N SER A 11 0.06 4.18 15.48
CA SER A 11 1.11 3.78 16.43
C SER A 11 1.01 2.32 16.89
N GLU A 12 -0.16 1.70 16.80
CA GLU A 12 -0.43 0.33 17.27
C GLU A 12 -0.30 -0.71 16.14
N ILE A 13 -0.21 -0.27 14.89
CA ILE A 13 -0.11 -1.18 13.74
C ILE A 13 1.36 -1.57 13.54
N PRO A 14 1.72 -2.87 13.54
CA PRO A 14 3.10 -3.28 13.38
C PRO A 14 3.66 -2.90 12.01
N VAL A 15 4.96 -2.62 11.98
CA VAL A 15 5.72 -2.51 10.73
C VAL A 15 6.22 -3.89 10.34
N GLU A 16 5.90 -4.33 9.14
CA GLU A 16 6.29 -5.63 8.59
C GLU A 16 7.17 -5.42 7.36
N ARG A 17 8.23 -6.23 7.19
CA ARG A 17 8.97 -6.26 5.92
C ARG A 17 8.08 -6.85 4.82
N SER A 18 8.06 -6.21 3.66
CA SER A 18 7.41 -6.66 2.43
C SER A 18 8.43 -6.84 1.30
N SER A 19 7.95 -7.32 0.14
CA SER A 19 8.74 -7.43 -1.10
C SER A 19 9.15 -6.09 -1.70
N CYS A 20 8.50 -4.99 -1.30
CA CYS A 20 8.73 -3.65 -1.81
C CYS A 20 9.23 -2.65 -0.76
N GLY A 21 9.49 -3.11 0.47
CA GLY A 21 10.03 -2.27 1.55
C GLY A 21 9.43 -2.65 2.89
N TYR A 22 8.87 -1.68 3.62
CA TYR A 22 8.23 -1.89 4.91
C TYR A 22 6.79 -1.41 4.86
N ARG A 23 5.87 -2.22 5.36
CA ARG A 23 4.43 -1.90 5.31
C ARG A 23 3.78 -1.93 6.68
N ARG A 24 2.68 -1.18 6.78
CA ARG A 24 1.66 -1.29 7.83
C ARG A 24 0.34 -1.63 7.16
N LYS A 25 -0.32 -2.71 7.63
CA LYS A 25 -1.63 -3.11 7.11
C LYS A 25 -2.74 -2.38 7.87
N LEU A 26 -3.39 -1.42 7.20
CA LEU A 26 -4.47 -0.61 7.78
C LEU A 26 -5.81 -1.33 7.66
N LEU A 27 -6.11 -1.93 6.51
CA LEU A 27 -7.29 -2.78 6.28
C LEU A 27 -6.86 -4.04 5.54
N GLY A 28 -7.58 -5.14 5.77
CA GLY A 28 -7.32 -6.42 5.13
C GLY A 28 -8.60 -7.07 4.63
N TYR A 29 -8.59 -7.55 3.39
CA TYR A 29 -9.69 -8.36 2.85
C TYR A 29 -9.96 -9.61 3.70
N GLU A 30 -8.92 -10.18 4.33
CA GLU A 30 -9.02 -11.29 5.29
C GLU A 30 -9.81 -10.94 6.56
N GLU A 31 -9.94 -9.65 6.88
CA GLU A 31 -10.75 -9.15 8.00
C GLU A 31 -12.23 -8.96 7.59
N GLY A 32 -12.60 -9.28 6.34
CA GLY A 32 -13.94 -9.11 5.78
C GLY A 32 -14.17 -7.75 5.11
N GLU A 33 -13.12 -6.96 4.94
CA GLU A 33 -13.20 -5.64 4.29
C GLU A 33 -13.29 -5.75 2.76
N ALA A 34 -13.89 -4.75 2.12
CA ALA A 34 -14.04 -4.72 0.66
C ALA A 34 -12.70 -4.56 -0.09
N ALA A 35 -11.69 -4.00 0.57
CA ALA A 35 -10.34 -3.82 0.03
C ALA A 35 -9.31 -3.88 1.16
N SER A 36 -8.08 -4.26 0.81
CA SER A 36 -6.93 -4.07 1.69
C SER A 36 -6.36 -2.67 1.49
N LEU A 37 -5.91 -2.05 2.58
CA LEU A 37 -5.23 -0.75 2.55
C LEU A 37 -3.92 -0.87 3.31
N HIS A 38 -2.81 -0.60 2.63
CA HIS A 38 -1.48 -0.63 3.21
C HIS A 38 -0.83 0.74 3.09
N LEU A 39 -0.15 1.19 4.15
CA LEU A 39 0.85 2.25 4.01
C LEU A 39 2.21 1.58 3.86
N VAL A 40 2.95 1.94 2.82
CA VAL A 40 4.23 1.30 2.50
C VAL A 40 5.32 2.37 2.37
N ASP A 41 6.42 2.15 3.07
CA ASP A 41 7.69 2.82 2.85
C ASP A 41 8.49 1.98 1.84
N ILE A 42 8.69 2.53 0.65
CA ILE A 42 9.22 1.78 -0.50
C ILE A 42 10.75 1.76 -0.44
N SER A 43 11.32 0.55 -0.45
CA SER A 43 12.77 0.33 -0.48
C SER A 43 13.09 -1.03 -1.09
N GLU A 44 14.09 -1.09 -1.98
CA GLU A 44 14.60 -2.34 -2.57
C GLU A 44 13.51 -3.19 -3.27
N ALA A 45 12.54 -2.53 -3.92
CA ALA A 45 11.45 -3.23 -4.56
C ALA A 45 11.92 -4.08 -5.74
N LYS A 46 11.31 -5.27 -5.87
CA LYS A 46 11.49 -6.14 -7.02
C LYS A 46 10.28 -6.07 -7.93
N ARG A 47 10.50 -6.09 -9.25
CA ARG A 47 9.43 -6.17 -10.25
C ARG A 47 8.56 -7.40 -9.98
N HIS A 48 7.25 -7.19 -9.95
CA HIS A 48 6.26 -8.24 -9.72
C HIS A 48 4.93 -7.87 -10.38
N TYR A 49 3.96 -8.77 -10.33
CA TYR A 49 2.62 -8.56 -10.89
C TYR A 49 1.57 -9.32 -10.07
N HIS A 50 0.32 -8.91 -10.20
CA HIS A 50 -0.83 -9.55 -9.57
C HIS A 50 -1.78 -10.12 -10.64
N LYS A 51 -2.14 -11.41 -10.53
CA LYS A 51 -3.07 -12.06 -11.47
C LYS A 51 -4.54 -11.75 -11.23
N LYS A 52 -4.89 -11.36 -10.01
CA LYS A 52 -6.29 -11.28 -9.54
C LYS A 52 -6.59 -10.02 -8.73
N THR A 53 -5.58 -9.19 -8.49
CA THR A 53 -5.67 -8.03 -7.60
C THR A 53 -5.36 -6.79 -8.41
N THR A 54 -6.25 -5.83 -8.38
CA THR A 54 -5.97 -4.45 -8.81
C THR A 54 -5.45 -3.69 -7.60
N GLU A 55 -4.34 -2.99 -7.77
CA GLU A 55 -3.77 -2.11 -6.75
C GLU A 55 -3.82 -0.66 -7.24
N TYR A 56 -3.98 0.26 -6.30
CA TYR A 56 -3.92 1.70 -6.51
C TYR A 56 -2.83 2.24 -5.59
N TYR A 57 -1.95 3.09 -6.12
CA TYR A 57 -0.83 3.66 -5.39
C TYR A 57 -1.03 5.16 -5.26
N PHE A 58 -1.36 5.63 -4.05
CA PHE A 58 -1.38 7.06 -3.77
C PHE A 58 -0.10 7.46 -3.03
N ILE A 59 0.66 8.38 -3.60
CA ILE A 59 1.94 8.80 -3.02
C ILE A 59 1.70 9.80 -1.89
N VAL A 60 1.76 9.31 -0.65
CA VAL A 60 1.49 10.11 0.54
C VAL A 60 2.63 11.07 0.89
N LYS A 61 3.87 10.73 0.51
CA LYS A 61 5.07 11.54 0.78
C LYS A 61 6.25 11.12 -0.09
N GLY A 62 7.04 12.10 -0.53
CA GLY A 62 8.29 11.89 -1.27
C GLY A 62 8.09 11.87 -2.78
N SER A 63 9.13 11.47 -3.51
CA SER A 63 9.09 11.29 -4.97
C SER A 63 9.98 10.14 -5.41
N GLY A 64 9.77 9.65 -6.62
CA GLY A 64 10.51 8.52 -7.16
C GLY A 64 10.05 8.14 -8.57
N GLU A 65 10.26 6.88 -8.93
CA GLU A 65 9.87 6.33 -10.22
C GLU A 65 9.06 5.05 -10.01
N ILE A 66 8.02 4.87 -10.80
CA ILE A 66 7.27 3.62 -10.90
C ILE A 66 7.44 3.05 -12.31
N GLU A 67 7.67 1.74 -12.40
CA GLU A 67 7.72 1.03 -13.68
C GLU A 67 6.44 0.22 -13.88
N LEU A 68 5.70 0.53 -14.95
CA LEU A 68 4.44 -0.12 -15.32
C LEU A 68 4.53 -0.57 -16.78
N ASP A 69 4.35 -1.86 -17.04
CA ASP A 69 4.40 -2.46 -18.39
C ASP A 69 5.64 -2.07 -19.22
N GLY A 70 6.78 -1.85 -18.54
CA GLY A 70 8.05 -1.46 -19.15
C GLY A 70 8.24 0.04 -19.36
N GLU A 71 7.24 0.86 -19.02
CA GLU A 71 7.32 2.32 -18.99
C GLU A 71 7.72 2.80 -17.59
N THR A 72 8.65 3.76 -17.52
CA THR A 72 9.06 4.39 -16.25
C THR A 72 8.42 5.77 -16.15
N ILE A 73 7.68 6.00 -15.06
CA ILE A 73 6.92 7.21 -14.80
C ILE A 73 7.47 7.84 -13.51
N HIS A 74 7.77 9.14 -13.56
CA HIS A 74 8.11 9.89 -12.34
C HIS A 74 6.83 10.16 -11.55
N VAL A 75 6.90 9.97 -10.23
CA VAL A 75 5.78 10.20 -9.32
C VAL A 75 6.23 11.02 -8.12
N GLU A 76 5.34 11.87 -7.62
CA GLU A 76 5.56 12.72 -6.47
C GLU A 76 4.35 12.75 -5.53
N GLU A 77 4.51 13.41 -4.39
CA GLU A 77 3.48 13.52 -3.36
C GLU A 77 2.17 14.07 -3.93
N GLY A 78 1.08 13.30 -3.76
CA GLY A 78 -0.24 13.62 -4.27
C GLY A 78 -0.64 12.89 -5.56
N ASP A 79 0.29 12.19 -6.22
CA ASP A 79 -0.02 11.39 -7.40
C ASP A 79 -0.78 10.10 -7.05
N LEU A 80 -1.65 9.67 -7.98
CA LEU A 80 -2.40 8.41 -7.97
C LEU A 80 -2.10 7.58 -9.21
#